data_AF-A0A7V4P8Y5-F1
#
_entry.id   AF-A0A7V4P8Y5-F1
#
_cell.length_a   1.000
_cell.length_b   1.000
_cell.length_c   1.000
_cell.angle_alpha   90.00
_cell.angle_beta   90.00
_cell.angle_gamma   90.00
#
_symmetry.space_group_name_H-M   'P 1'
#
loop_
_entity.id
_entity.type
_entity.pdbx_description
1 polymer ?
#
loop_
_entity_poly.entity_id
_entity_poly.type
_entity_poly.pdbx_seq_one_letter_code
_entity_poly.pdbx_strand_id
1 'polypeptide(L)'
;EVEELGLVRDQLPWPLVVPHVPIYFQFVSHVLLLCLMLAASLIDIDEKIIPDEITVPGTVIGLLLATLVPMSLLPNVTERPRPSVVGDEIQTAAGDHALGSFGAPLWLEPVTAVAPRAWPPEWAELRCWPLLLVAVASYLAWCFALAPRIWRGRRGWRQGLRLIAARVWREYRRPPLSRLVNFGVLAICLLWLLVGPAGRAGLLTALIGLVASGAIVWAVRLSGGWALRREAMGFGDVTLMMMIGTFLGWQACLLLFFIAPFAGLAVGLLQLVLRRDDEIPYGPFLCLAAGVVVVCWADVWKWAAPLFGLGWLVPAVMIVCVVLLGMVLAIWQLIKATLFR
;
A
#
# COMPACT_ATOMS: atom_id res chain seq x y z
N GLU A 1 12.49 0.55 -27.04
CA GLU A 1 12.37 1.53 -25.94
C GLU A 1 11.89 0.96 -24.59
N VAL A 2 10.65 0.49 -24.38
CA VAL A 2 10.24 -0.07 -23.05
C VAL A 2 11.00 -1.36 -22.67
N GLU A 3 11.33 -2.20 -23.66
CA GLU A 3 12.23 -3.36 -23.49
C GLU A 3 13.71 -2.96 -23.38
N GLU A 4 14.10 -1.82 -23.97
CA GLU A 4 15.48 -1.33 -23.95
C GLU A 4 15.83 -0.56 -22.67
N LEU A 5 14.85 0.09 -22.04
CA LEU A 5 15.00 1.01 -20.90
C LEU A 5 14.82 0.36 -19.51
N GLY A 6 14.82 -0.97 -19.42
CA GLY A 6 15.32 -1.63 -18.21
C GLY A 6 14.36 -1.79 -17.03
N LEU A 7 13.23 -2.47 -17.23
CA LEU A 7 12.49 -3.09 -16.11
C LEU A 7 12.78 -4.59 -15.94
N VAL A 8 13.32 -5.26 -16.97
CA VAL A 8 13.43 -6.73 -16.99
C VAL A 8 14.76 -7.26 -17.56
N ARG A 9 15.66 -6.36 -18.00
CA ARG A 9 16.86 -6.72 -18.79
C ARG A 9 17.85 -7.64 -18.05
N ASP A 10 17.84 -7.60 -16.72
CA ASP A 10 18.72 -8.42 -15.86
C ASP A 10 17.97 -9.49 -15.06
N GLN A 11 16.77 -9.89 -15.51
CA GLN A 11 15.98 -10.99 -14.91
C GLN A 11 15.76 -12.17 -15.86
N LEU A 12 16.08 -12.02 -17.15
CA LEU A 12 15.73 -12.99 -18.19
C LEU A 12 17.02 -13.51 -18.84
N PRO A 13 17.34 -14.81 -18.73
CA PRO A 13 18.64 -15.32 -19.19
C PRO A 13 18.78 -15.40 -20.71
N TRP A 14 17.70 -15.26 -21.49
CA TRP A 14 17.64 -15.46 -22.95
C TRP A 14 16.47 -14.64 -23.53
N PRO A 15 16.36 -14.39 -24.86
CA PRO A 15 15.28 -13.57 -25.40
C PRO A 15 13.92 -14.23 -25.13
N LEU A 16 13.20 -13.66 -24.17
CA LEU A 16 11.87 -14.09 -23.74
C LEU A 16 10.85 -13.11 -24.29
N VAL A 17 9.75 -13.63 -24.83
CA VAL A 17 8.63 -12.80 -25.30
C VAL A 17 7.80 -12.48 -24.07
N VAL A 18 7.93 -11.25 -23.58
CA VAL A 18 7.12 -10.80 -22.44
C VAL A 18 5.74 -10.38 -22.97
N PRO A 19 4.63 -10.82 -22.36
CA PRO A 19 3.30 -10.40 -22.77
C PRO A 19 3.15 -8.86 -22.73
N HIS A 20 3.05 -8.21 -23.88
CA HIS A 20 3.04 -6.74 -23.96
C HIS A 20 1.77 -6.13 -23.34
N VAL A 21 0.62 -6.80 -23.47
CA VAL A 21 -0.68 -6.28 -23.02
C VAL A 21 -0.73 -6.05 -21.49
N PRO A 22 -0.38 -7.03 -20.64
CA PRO A 22 -0.25 -6.81 -19.18
C PRO A 22 0.69 -5.66 -18.82
N ILE A 23 1.83 -5.54 -19.51
CA ILE A 23 2.82 -4.50 -19.24
C ILE A 23 2.25 -3.10 -19.53
N TYR A 24 1.48 -2.92 -20.60
CA TYR A 24 0.87 -1.62 -20.88
C TYR A 24 -0.13 -1.21 -19.80
N PHE A 25 -0.97 -2.13 -19.34
CA PHE A 25 -1.90 -1.85 -18.24
C PHE A 25 -1.17 -1.52 -16.95
N GLN A 26 -0.11 -2.25 -16.66
CA GLN A 26 0.78 -1.98 -15.53
C GLN A 26 1.36 -0.57 -15.65
N PHE A 27 1.95 -0.22 -16.79
CA PHE A 27 2.54 1.10 -17.01
C PHE A 27 1.52 2.23 -16.81
N VAL A 28 0.33 2.12 -17.41
CA VAL A 28 -0.74 3.11 -17.27
C VAL A 28 -1.19 3.26 -15.81
N SER A 29 -1.33 2.15 -15.09
CA SER A 29 -1.69 2.15 -13.66
C SER A 29 -0.66 2.91 -12.81
N HIS A 30 0.63 2.63 -13.02
CA HIS A 30 1.71 3.25 -12.24
C HIS A 30 1.92 4.72 -12.61
N VAL A 31 1.78 5.08 -13.90
CA VAL A 31 1.80 6.50 -14.31
C VAL A 31 0.64 7.24 -13.68
N LEU A 32 -0.56 6.67 -13.66
CA LEU A 32 -1.71 7.27 -12.99
C LEU A 32 -1.44 7.48 -11.49
N LEU A 33 -0.90 6.46 -10.80
CA LEU A 33 -0.49 6.57 -9.40
C LEU A 33 0.54 7.70 -9.21
N LEU A 34 1.57 7.76 -10.05
CA LEU A 34 2.60 8.81 -10.00
C LEU A 34 2.01 10.20 -10.22
N CYS A 35 1.06 10.36 -11.14
CA CYS A 35 0.35 11.62 -11.34
C CYS A 35 -0.46 12.04 -10.11
N LEU A 36 -1.20 11.11 -9.50
CA LEU A 36 -1.97 11.38 -8.27
C LEU A 36 -1.03 11.75 -7.10
N MET A 37 0.05 11.01 -6.94
CA MET A 37 1.08 11.27 -5.92
C MET A 37 1.78 12.60 -6.15
N LEU A 38 2.11 12.95 -7.40
CA LEU A 38 2.72 14.24 -7.73
C LEU A 38 1.76 15.39 -7.40
N ALA A 39 0.50 15.28 -7.82
CA ALA A 39 -0.52 16.29 -7.50
C ALA A 39 -0.71 16.44 -5.98
N ALA A 40 -0.81 15.33 -5.24
CA ALA A 40 -0.87 15.34 -3.78
C ALA A 40 0.39 15.96 -3.14
N SER A 41 1.57 15.66 -3.68
CA SER A 41 2.84 16.18 -3.14
C SER A 41 2.98 17.68 -3.36
N LEU A 42 2.58 18.19 -4.52
CA LEU A 42 2.62 19.64 -4.81
C LEU A 42 1.66 20.40 -3.90
N ILE A 43 0.44 19.89 -3.73
CA ILE A 43 -0.54 20.49 -2.81
C ILE A 43 -0.05 20.41 -1.36
N ASP A 44 0.60 19.32 -0.96
CA ASP A 44 1.15 19.19 0.38
C ASP A 44 2.33 20.15 0.61
N ILE A 45 3.17 20.39 -0.40
CA ILE A 45 4.25 21.39 -0.33
C ILE A 45 3.70 22.81 -0.12
N ASP A 46 2.63 23.16 -0.84
CA ASP A 46 2.07 24.51 -0.81
C ASP A 46 1.15 24.75 0.41
N GLU A 47 0.27 23.79 0.71
CA GLU A 47 -0.83 23.95 1.67
C GLU A 47 -0.66 23.10 2.95
N LYS A 48 0.37 22.24 3.02
CA LYS A 48 0.62 21.30 4.15
C LYS A 48 -0.59 20.41 4.47
N ILE A 49 -1.39 20.11 3.46
CA ILE A 49 -2.55 19.22 3.54
C ILE A 49 -2.54 18.26 2.36
N ILE A 50 -2.95 17.02 2.61
CA ILE A 50 -3.21 16.03 1.55
C ILE A 50 -4.71 16.02 1.28
N PRO A 51 -5.16 16.38 0.07
CA PRO A 51 -6.58 16.51 -0.25
C PRO A 51 -7.26 15.14 -0.37
N ASP A 52 -8.41 15.01 0.28
CA ASP A 52 -9.28 13.83 0.16
C ASP A 52 -9.82 13.69 -1.27
N GLU A 53 -9.92 14.80 -2.02
CA GLU A 53 -10.29 14.86 -3.44
C GLU A 53 -9.32 14.09 -4.34
N ILE A 54 -8.08 13.86 -3.91
CA ILE A 54 -7.12 13.02 -4.63
C ILE A 54 -7.11 11.60 -4.06
N THR A 55 -6.99 11.47 -2.74
CA THR A 55 -6.79 10.17 -2.11
C THR A 55 -8.04 9.28 -2.17
N VAL A 56 -9.25 9.84 -2.02
CA VAL A 56 -10.49 9.05 -2.07
C VAL A 56 -10.78 8.52 -3.47
N PRO A 57 -10.83 9.36 -4.54
CA PRO A 57 -10.99 8.85 -5.89
C PRO A 57 -9.83 7.94 -6.31
N GLY A 58 -8.59 8.30 -5.96
CA GLY A 58 -7.43 7.47 -6.23
C GLY A 58 -7.57 6.07 -5.62
N THR A 59 -8.01 5.97 -4.37
CA THR A 59 -8.24 4.68 -3.69
C THR A 59 -9.28 3.84 -4.45
N VAL A 60 -10.39 4.45 -4.86
CA VAL A 60 -11.45 3.76 -5.63
C VAL A 60 -10.93 3.30 -6.99
N ILE A 61 -10.16 4.14 -7.69
CA ILE A 61 -9.55 3.79 -8.97
C ILE A 61 -8.58 2.60 -8.80
N GLY A 62 -7.72 2.63 -7.79
CA GLY A 62 -6.80 1.52 -7.50
C GLY A 62 -7.54 0.21 -7.20
N LEU A 63 -8.63 0.25 -6.42
CA LEU A 63 -9.48 -0.92 -6.18
C LEU A 63 -10.10 -1.46 -7.48
N LEU A 64 -10.62 -0.58 -8.34
CA LEU A 64 -11.21 -0.98 -9.62
C LEU A 64 -10.17 -1.55 -10.57
N LEU A 65 -9.00 -0.91 -10.70
CA LEU A 65 -7.90 -1.38 -11.54
C LEU A 65 -7.42 -2.75 -11.10
N ALA A 66 -7.15 -2.95 -9.80
CA ALA A 66 -6.72 -4.25 -9.28
C ALA A 66 -7.78 -5.34 -9.49
N THR A 67 -9.07 -4.99 -9.47
CA THR A 67 -10.17 -5.95 -9.68
C THR A 67 -10.33 -6.33 -11.15
N LEU A 68 -10.32 -5.33 -12.05
CA LEU A 68 -10.58 -5.52 -13.48
C LEU A 68 -9.34 -6.00 -14.23
N VAL A 69 -8.17 -5.53 -13.81
CA VAL A 69 -6.87 -5.84 -14.40
C VAL A 69 -5.89 -6.14 -13.26
N PRO A 70 -5.85 -7.38 -12.74
CA PRO A 70 -4.95 -7.75 -11.64
C PRO A 70 -3.47 -7.48 -11.93
N MET A 71 -3.08 -7.52 -13.20
CA MET A 71 -1.75 -7.15 -13.71
C MET A 71 -1.42 -5.65 -13.59
N SER A 72 -2.36 -4.82 -13.12
CA SER A 72 -2.13 -3.41 -12.80
C SER A 72 -1.32 -3.22 -11.50
N LEU A 73 -1.27 -4.25 -10.65
CA LEU A 73 -0.42 -4.32 -9.46
C LEU A 73 1.06 -4.51 -9.88
N LEU A 74 1.96 -4.47 -8.90
CA LEU A 74 3.39 -4.67 -9.16
C LEU A 74 3.67 -6.07 -9.74
N PRO A 75 4.59 -6.20 -10.73
CA PRO A 75 4.84 -7.47 -11.39
C PRO A 75 5.82 -8.33 -10.59
N ASN A 76 5.72 -9.64 -10.76
CA ASN A 76 6.58 -10.63 -10.15
C ASN A 76 6.77 -11.80 -11.10
N VAL A 77 8.02 -12.14 -11.41
CA VAL A 77 8.35 -13.32 -12.20
C VAL A 77 8.60 -14.48 -11.24
N THR A 78 7.80 -15.53 -11.33
CA THR A 78 7.97 -16.71 -10.46
C THR A 78 8.01 -18.00 -11.26
N GLU A 79 8.83 -18.92 -10.78
CA GLU A 79 8.89 -20.28 -11.27
C GLU A 79 7.85 -21.14 -10.53
N ARG A 80 6.88 -21.70 -11.26
CA ARG A 80 5.79 -22.49 -10.69
C ARG A 80 5.54 -23.77 -11.49
N PRO A 81 5.41 -24.93 -10.83
CA PRO A 81 5.05 -26.18 -11.50
C PRO A 81 3.55 -26.27 -11.89
N ARG A 82 2.71 -25.38 -11.37
CA ARG A 82 1.26 -25.33 -11.65
C ARG A 82 0.89 -23.96 -12.22
N PRO A 83 -0.17 -23.88 -13.05
CA PRO A 83 -0.66 -22.61 -13.58
C PRO A 83 -1.03 -21.65 -12.48
N SER A 84 -0.61 -20.40 -12.64
CA SER A 84 -0.99 -19.33 -11.73
C SER A 84 -2.47 -18.96 -11.92
N VAL A 85 -3.12 -18.51 -10.85
CA VAL A 85 -4.52 -18.05 -10.91
C VAL A 85 -4.63 -16.63 -11.49
N VAL A 86 -3.56 -15.83 -11.41
CA VAL A 86 -3.59 -14.37 -11.58
C VAL A 86 -2.54 -13.85 -12.58
N GLY A 87 -1.82 -14.73 -13.27
CA GLY A 87 -0.70 -14.36 -14.15
C GLY A 87 -0.64 -15.15 -15.45
N ASP A 88 0.14 -14.61 -16.37
CA ASP A 88 0.34 -15.16 -17.71
C ASP A 88 1.66 -15.94 -17.78
N GLU A 89 1.66 -17.02 -18.55
CA GLU A 89 2.88 -17.79 -18.78
C GLU A 89 3.86 -17.03 -19.67
N ILE A 90 5.14 -17.04 -19.30
CA ILE A 90 6.21 -16.47 -20.12
C ILE A 90 6.65 -17.51 -21.13
N GLN A 91 6.69 -17.12 -22.40
CA GLN A 91 7.10 -17.99 -23.50
C GLN A 91 8.45 -17.57 -24.08
N THR A 92 9.16 -18.53 -24.64
CA THR A 92 10.38 -18.30 -25.43
C THR A 92 10.03 -17.73 -26.80
N ALA A 93 11.01 -17.14 -27.50
CA ALA A 93 10.82 -16.67 -28.88
C ALA A 93 10.37 -17.77 -29.87
N ALA A 94 10.57 -19.04 -29.53
CA ALA A 94 10.10 -20.20 -30.30
C ALA A 94 8.65 -20.61 -29.99
N GLY A 95 8.00 -19.99 -28.99
CA GLY A 95 6.66 -20.34 -28.52
C GLY A 95 6.62 -21.41 -27.43
N ASP A 96 7.77 -21.95 -27.03
CA ASP A 96 7.88 -22.95 -25.95
C ASP A 96 7.82 -22.31 -24.55
N HIS A 97 7.43 -23.10 -23.54
CA HIS A 97 7.41 -22.70 -22.13
C HIS A 97 8.79 -22.20 -21.68
N ALA A 98 8.87 -20.99 -21.12
CA ALA A 98 10.11 -20.51 -20.53
C ALA A 98 10.36 -21.21 -19.20
N LEU A 99 11.42 -22.00 -19.08
CA LEU A 99 11.76 -22.72 -17.87
C LEU A 99 12.70 -21.91 -16.97
N GLY A 100 12.44 -21.95 -15.67
CA GLY A 100 13.28 -21.35 -14.65
C GLY A 100 14.48 -22.21 -14.27
N SER A 101 15.14 -21.84 -13.17
CA SER A 101 16.38 -22.49 -12.71
C SER A 101 16.15 -23.91 -12.18
N PHE A 102 14.92 -24.23 -11.77
CA PHE A 102 14.52 -25.53 -11.25
C PHE A 102 13.73 -26.37 -12.27
N GLY A 103 13.66 -25.95 -13.54
CA GLY A 103 13.02 -26.68 -14.63
C GLY A 103 11.48 -26.61 -14.65
N ALA A 104 10.88 -25.67 -13.92
CA ALA A 104 9.44 -25.40 -13.97
C ALA A 104 9.14 -24.13 -14.82
N PRO A 105 7.93 -23.99 -15.38
CA PRO A 105 7.58 -22.84 -16.20
C PRO A 105 7.60 -21.53 -15.40
N LEU A 106 7.97 -20.46 -16.09
CA LEU A 106 8.00 -19.09 -15.58
C LEU A 106 6.67 -18.40 -15.84
N TRP A 107 6.17 -17.75 -14.80
CA TRP A 107 4.90 -17.03 -14.81
C TRP A 107 5.16 -15.57 -14.47
N LEU A 108 4.53 -14.68 -15.24
CA LEU A 108 4.40 -13.27 -14.92
C LEU A 108 3.12 -13.07 -14.11
N GLU A 109 3.26 -12.99 -12.80
CA GLU A 109 2.16 -12.83 -11.84
C GLU A 109 2.22 -11.43 -11.20
N PRO A 110 1.10 -10.87 -10.75
CA PRO A 110 1.14 -9.69 -9.89
C PRO A 110 1.58 -10.07 -8.47
N VAL A 111 2.12 -9.11 -7.74
CA VAL A 111 2.44 -9.24 -6.32
C VAL A 111 1.13 -9.28 -5.53
N THR A 112 0.62 -10.49 -5.31
CA THR A 112 -0.61 -10.72 -4.53
C THR A 112 -0.38 -10.56 -3.03
N ALA A 113 -1.45 -10.50 -2.25
CA ALA A 113 -1.36 -10.39 -0.78
C ALA A 113 -0.57 -11.52 -0.09
N VAL A 114 -0.36 -12.66 -0.75
CA VAL A 114 0.36 -13.81 -0.19
C VAL A 114 1.75 -14.01 -0.82
N ALA A 115 2.14 -13.16 -1.78
CA ALA A 115 3.44 -13.21 -2.41
C ALA A 115 4.56 -13.15 -1.34
N PRO A 116 5.62 -13.98 -1.46
CA PRO A 116 6.04 -14.73 -2.65
C PRO A 116 5.37 -16.11 -2.81
N ARG A 117 4.45 -16.51 -1.93
CA ARG A 117 3.74 -17.80 -2.06
C ARG A 117 2.70 -17.72 -3.18
N ALA A 118 2.41 -18.87 -3.79
CA ALA A 118 1.36 -18.95 -4.81
C ALA A 118 0.00 -18.65 -4.18
N TRP A 119 -0.86 -17.97 -4.94
CA TRP A 119 -2.24 -17.75 -4.51
C TRP A 119 -2.94 -19.10 -4.29
N PRO A 120 -3.51 -19.38 -3.10
CA PRO A 120 -4.20 -20.65 -2.87
C PRO A 120 -5.39 -20.79 -3.83
N PRO A 121 -5.51 -21.90 -4.57
CA PRO A 121 -6.59 -22.05 -5.55
C PRO A 121 -7.98 -22.00 -4.90
N GLU A 122 -8.11 -22.55 -3.69
CA GLU A 122 -9.33 -22.50 -2.88
C GLU A 122 -9.80 -21.06 -2.63
N TRP A 123 -8.87 -20.12 -2.41
CA TRP A 123 -9.19 -18.73 -2.09
C TRP A 123 -9.75 -17.95 -3.28
N ALA A 124 -9.55 -18.47 -4.48
CA ALA A 124 -10.06 -17.87 -5.70
C ALA A 124 -11.50 -18.32 -6.02
N GLU A 125 -12.03 -19.31 -5.28
CA GLU A 125 -13.37 -19.84 -5.47
C GLU A 125 -14.45 -18.91 -4.91
N LEU A 126 -15.61 -18.90 -5.58
CA LEU A 126 -16.77 -18.09 -5.18
C LEU A 126 -17.30 -18.48 -3.78
N ARG A 127 -17.11 -19.75 -3.39
CA ARG A 127 -17.61 -20.33 -2.14
C ARG A 127 -16.88 -19.84 -0.89
N CYS A 128 -15.74 -19.18 -1.05
CA CYS A 128 -14.97 -18.62 0.06
C CYS A 128 -15.58 -17.31 0.60
N TRP A 129 -16.79 -17.40 1.16
CA TRP A 129 -17.45 -16.29 1.86
C TRP A 129 -16.63 -15.62 2.98
N PRO A 130 -15.68 -16.28 3.68
CA PRO A 130 -14.84 -15.59 4.65
C PRO A 130 -13.96 -14.51 4.02
N LEU A 131 -13.51 -14.72 2.78
CA LEU A 131 -12.70 -13.72 2.06
C LEU A 131 -13.54 -12.53 1.61
N LEU A 132 -14.80 -12.75 1.23
CA LEU A 132 -15.74 -11.65 1.00
C LEU A 132 -15.94 -10.82 2.27
N LEU A 133 -16.04 -11.46 3.44
CA LEU A 133 -16.11 -10.72 4.70
C LEU A 133 -14.84 -9.92 4.98
N VAL A 134 -13.65 -10.49 4.71
CA VAL A 134 -12.39 -9.75 4.82
C VAL A 134 -12.38 -8.56 3.86
N ALA A 135 -12.85 -8.73 2.63
CA ALA A 135 -12.93 -7.64 1.65
C ALA A 135 -13.85 -6.51 2.14
N VAL A 136 -15.08 -6.84 2.53
CA VAL A 136 -16.06 -5.86 3.04
C VAL A 136 -15.54 -5.21 4.33
N ALA A 137 -14.97 -5.97 5.26
CA ALA A 137 -14.41 -5.42 6.49
C ALA A 137 -13.25 -4.47 6.23
N SER A 138 -12.38 -4.79 5.26
CA SER A 138 -11.25 -3.93 4.87
C SER A 138 -11.74 -2.61 4.28
N TYR A 139 -12.75 -2.65 3.42
CA TYR A 139 -13.38 -1.45 2.87
C TYR A 139 -14.08 -0.61 3.94
N LEU A 140 -14.76 -1.25 4.89
CA LEU A 140 -15.38 -0.55 6.01
C LEU A 140 -14.34 0.06 6.95
N ALA A 141 -13.19 -0.58 7.13
CA ALA A 141 -12.07 -0.02 7.88
C ALA A 141 -11.53 1.26 7.22
N TRP A 142 -11.47 1.30 5.89
CA TRP A 142 -11.16 2.52 5.14
C TRP A 142 -12.20 3.62 5.33
N CYS A 143 -13.49 3.29 5.20
CA CYS A 143 -14.58 4.25 5.43
C CYS A 143 -14.58 4.79 6.86
N PHE A 144 -14.26 3.93 7.83
CA PHE A 144 -14.04 4.33 9.22
C PHE A 144 -12.83 5.24 9.37
N ALA A 145 -11.77 5.00 8.58
CA ALA A 145 -10.58 5.83 8.59
C ALA A 145 -10.91 7.27 8.19
N LEU A 146 -11.70 7.45 7.12
CA LEU A 146 -12.16 8.76 6.63
C LEU A 146 -13.06 9.52 7.63
N ALA A 147 -13.68 8.83 8.59
CA ALA A 147 -14.54 9.49 9.56
C ALA A 147 -13.73 10.38 10.53
N PRO A 148 -14.12 11.65 10.74
CA PRO A 148 -13.40 12.59 11.60
C PRO A 148 -13.45 12.14 13.07
N ARG A 149 -12.27 11.86 13.65
CA ARG A 149 -12.10 11.33 15.01
C ARG A 149 -11.42 12.36 15.91
N ILE A 150 -12.23 13.14 16.64
CA ILE A 150 -11.71 14.11 17.62
C ILE A 150 -11.82 13.49 19.01
N TRP A 151 -10.67 13.20 19.64
CA TRP A 151 -10.62 12.71 21.02
C TRP A 151 -10.81 13.86 22.02
N ARG A 152 -11.87 13.81 22.83
CA ARG A 152 -12.10 14.76 23.94
C ARG A 152 -12.02 14.03 25.29
N GLY A 153 -10.80 13.84 25.79
CA GLY A 153 -10.51 13.01 26.97
C GLY A 153 -10.86 13.59 28.35
N ARG A 154 -11.45 14.79 28.45
CA ARG A 154 -11.63 15.48 29.75
C ARG A 154 -12.61 14.82 30.74
N ARG A 155 -13.43 13.84 30.32
CA ARG A 155 -14.47 13.19 31.16
C ARG A 155 -14.33 11.67 31.28
N GLY A 156 -13.15 11.12 31.00
CA GLY A 156 -12.83 9.68 31.13
C GLY A 156 -12.99 8.86 29.84
N TRP A 157 -12.25 7.75 29.74
CA TRP A 157 -12.08 6.97 28.51
C TRP A 157 -13.38 6.35 27.97
N ARG A 158 -14.26 5.87 28.85
CA ARG A 158 -15.56 5.29 28.44
C ARG A 158 -16.50 6.31 27.81
N GLN A 159 -16.55 7.53 28.36
CA GLN A 159 -17.37 8.61 27.79
C GLN A 159 -16.76 9.12 26.48
N GLY A 160 -15.43 9.21 26.40
CA GLY A 160 -14.73 9.52 25.15
C GLY A 160 -15.05 8.53 24.03
N LEU A 161 -14.97 7.22 24.31
CA LEU A 161 -15.33 6.17 23.34
C LEU A 161 -16.79 6.24 22.91
N ARG A 162 -17.73 6.44 23.84
CA ARG A 162 -19.16 6.60 23.51
C ARG A 162 -19.41 7.80 22.60
N LEU A 163 -18.73 8.94 22.84
CA LEU A 163 -18.86 10.13 22.01
C LEU A 163 -18.28 9.91 20.61
N ILE A 164 -17.14 9.23 20.50
CA ILE A 164 -16.55 8.87 19.20
C ILE A 164 -17.47 7.92 18.45
N ALA A 165 -17.95 6.86 19.09
CA ALA A 165 -18.86 5.91 18.48
C ALA A 165 -20.15 6.59 18.00
N ALA A 166 -20.76 7.44 18.82
CA ALA A 166 -21.96 8.19 18.44
C ALA A 166 -21.71 9.16 17.27
N ARG A 167 -20.52 9.79 17.21
CA ARG A 167 -20.15 10.69 16.11
C ARG A 167 -19.88 9.92 14.82
N VAL A 168 -19.07 8.87 14.87
CA VAL A 168 -18.79 7.99 13.72
C VAL A 168 -20.10 7.45 13.16
N TRP A 169 -20.99 6.97 14.02
CA TRP A 169 -22.32 6.50 13.61
C TRP A 169 -23.17 7.59 12.94
N ARG A 170 -23.13 8.82 13.47
CA ARG A 170 -23.81 9.96 12.87
C ARG A 170 -23.23 10.31 11.50
N GLU A 171 -21.91 10.29 11.36
CA GLU A 171 -21.23 10.60 10.10
C GLU A 171 -21.54 9.53 9.05
N TYR A 172 -21.51 8.27 9.44
CA TYR A 172 -21.85 7.13 8.59
C TYR A 172 -23.30 7.17 8.07
N ARG A 173 -24.19 7.91 8.75
CA ARG A 173 -25.57 8.15 8.31
C ARG A 173 -25.72 9.39 7.44
N ARG A 174 -24.76 10.32 7.44
CA ARG A 174 -24.83 11.57 6.68
C ARG A 174 -24.09 11.45 5.34
N PRO A 175 -24.63 12.01 4.24
CA PRO A 175 -23.85 12.15 3.01
C PRO A 175 -22.71 13.17 3.23
N PRO A 176 -21.53 12.99 2.59
CA PRO A 176 -21.25 12.04 1.51
C PRO A 176 -20.86 10.62 1.96
N LEU A 177 -20.40 10.43 3.20
CA LEU A 177 -19.83 9.16 3.68
C LEU A 177 -20.82 8.00 3.62
N SER A 178 -22.10 8.24 3.95
CA SER A 178 -23.14 7.21 3.87
C SER A 178 -23.32 6.65 2.45
N ARG A 179 -23.17 7.49 1.41
CA ARG A 179 -23.27 7.06 0.01
C ARG A 179 -22.05 6.22 -0.36
N LEU A 180 -20.85 6.70 -0.02
CA LEU A 180 -19.60 5.98 -0.29
C LEU A 180 -19.63 4.57 0.30
N VAL A 181 -20.09 4.45 1.55
CA VAL A 181 -20.26 3.17 2.23
C VAL A 181 -21.24 2.26 1.48
N ASN A 182 -22.48 2.72 1.28
CA ASN A 182 -23.54 1.85 0.79
C ASN A 182 -23.26 1.40 -0.64
N PHE A 183 -22.83 2.32 -1.51
CA PHE A 183 -22.46 1.99 -2.88
C PHE A 183 -21.19 1.14 -2.93
N GLY A 184 -20.20 1.41 -2.08
CA GLY A 184 -18.97 0.62 -2.08
C GLY A 184 -19.15 -0.81 -1.59
N VAL A 185 -19.91 -1.02 -0.51
CA VAL A 185 -20.24 -2.38 -0.04
C VAL A 185 -21.04 -3.13 -1.11
N LEU A 186 -22.03 -2.47 -1.72
CA LEU A 186 -22.79 -3.06 -2.81
C LEU A 186 -21.89 -3.41 -4.00
N ALA A 187 -20.99 -2.51 -4.39
CA ALA A 187 -20.05 -2.72 -5.49
C ALA A 187 -19.09 -3.87 -5.21
N ILE A 188 -18.53 -3.98 -4.00
CA ILE A 188 -17.64 -5.10 -3.61
C ILE A 188 -18.40 -6.43 -3.67
N CYS A 189 -19.61 -6.49 -3.13
CA CYS A 189 -20.44 -7.70 -3.21
C CYS A 189 -20.76 -8.07 -4.67
N LEU A 190 -21.11 -7.08 -5.50
CA LEU A 190 -21.43 -7.30 -6.91
C LEU A 190 -20.19 -7.77 -7.69
N LEU A 191 -19.04 -7.09 -7.53
CA LEU A 191 -17.78 -7.45 -8.17
C LEU A 191 -17.33 -8.84 -7.75
N TRP A 192 -17.48 -9.20 -6.47
CA TRP A 192 -17.16 -10.55 -5.98
C TRP A 192 -17.93 -11.64 -6.73
N LEU A 193 -19.21 -11.37 -7.03
CA LEU A 193 -20.09 -12.31 -7.73
C LEU A 193 -19.82 -12.36 -9.24
N LEU A 194 -19.52 -11.23 -9.86
CA LEU A 194 -19.40 -11.10 -11.32
C LEU A 194 -17.99 -11.39 -11.85
N VAL A 195 -16.96 -11.09 -11.07
CA VAL A 195 -15.56 -11.16 -11.53
C VAL A 195 -14.99 -12.56 -11.33
N GLY A 196 -14.10 -12.97 -12.23
CA GLY A 196 -13.41 -14.26 -12.17
C GLY A 196 -12.39 -14.39 -11.03
N PRO A 197 -11.79 -15.58 -10.85
CA PRO A 197 -10.83 -15.88 -9.79
C PRO A 197 -9.67 -14.88 -9.69
N ALA A 198 -9.10 -14.47 -10.84
CA ALA A 198 -8.01 -13.51 -10.92
C ALA A 198 -8.39 -12.13 -10.35
N GLY A 199 -9.56 -11.61 -10.72
CA GLY A 199 -10.01 -10.30 -10.25
C GLY A 199 -10.43 -10.29 -8.78
N ARG A 200 -10.91 -11.41 -8.23
CA ARG A 200 -11.11 -11.54 -6.77
C ARG A 200 -9.79 -11.48 -6.01
N ALA A 201 -8.74 -12.13 -6.53
CA ALA A 201 -7.41 -12.07 -5.94
C ALA A 201 -6.83 -10.65 -5.99
N GLY A 202 -7.03 -9.93 -7.10
CA GLY A 202 -6.65 -8.53 -7.23
C GLY A 202 -7.39 -7.60 -6.27
N LEU A 203 -8.73 -7.72 -6.18
CA LEU A 203 -9.56 -6.97 -5.23
C LEU A 203 -9.10 -7.17 -3.77
N LEU A 204 -8.89 -8.42 -3.36
CA LEU A 204 -8.41 -8.74 -2.02
C LEU A 204 -7.02 -8.17 -1.77
N THR A 205 -6.13 -8.26 -2.76
CA THR A 205 -4.76 -7.74 -2.64
C THR A 205 -4.77 -6.23 -2.43
N ALA A 206 -5.57 -5.50 -3.20
CA ALA A 206 -5.70 -4.04 -3.06
C ALA A 206 -6.35 -3.64 -1.72
N LEU A 207 -7.36 -4.37 -1.24
CA LEU A 207 -8.01 -4.11 0.05
C LEU A 207 -7.10 -4.41 1.24
N ILE A 208 -6.35 -5.51 1.19
CA ILE A 208 -5.33 -5.83 2.21
C ILE A 208 -4.23 -4.78 2.16
N GLY A 209 -3.79 -4.39 0.96
CA GLY A 209 -2.84 -3.30 0.72
C GLY A 209 -3.28 -2.00 1.37
N LEU A 210 -4.53 -1.59 1.14
CA LEU A 210 -5.14 -0.43 1.78
C LEU A 210 -5.04 -0.50 3.30
N VAL A 211 -5.56 -1.58 3.91
CA VAL A 211 -5.63 -1.67 5.37
C VAL A 211 -4.25 -1.77 6.00
N ALA A 212 -3.36 -2.61 5.47
CA ALA A 212 -2.03 -2.83 6.04
C ALA A 212 -1.17 -1.57 5.97
N SER A 213 -1.20 -0.87 4.83
CA SER A 213 -0.44 0.37 4.60
C SER A 213 -0.99 1.53 5.44
N GLY A 214 -2.31 1.65 5.61
CA GLY A 214 -2.91 2.59 6.55
C GLY A 214 -2.60 2.24 8.01
N ALA A 215 -2.61 0.95 8.36
CA ALA A 215 -2.40 0.49 9.73
C ALA A 215 -0.98 0.78 10.24
N ILE A 216 0.06 0.58 9.41
CA ILE A 216 1.45 0.83 9.81
C ILE A 216 1.69 2.33 10.09
N VAL A 217 1.26 3.22 9.19
CA VAL A 217 1.42 4.67 9.38
C VAL A 217 0.58 5.15 10.57
N TRP A 218 -0.64 4.63 10.71
CA TRP A 218 -1.48 4.98 11.84
C TRP A 218 -0.91 4.49 13.18
N ALA A 219 -0.33 3.29 13.23
CA ALA A 219 0.34 2.76 14.42
C ALA A 219 1.53 3.64 14.84
N VAL A 220 2.33 4.10 13.87
CA VAL A 220 3.45 5.02 14.10
C VAL A 220 2.94 6.35 14.61
N ARG A 221 1.89 6.92 14.00
CA ARG A 221 1.24 8.15 14.49
C ARG A 221 0.76 8.04 15.93
N LEU A 222 0.15 6.90 16.31
CA LEU A 222 -0.29 6.62 17.68
C LEU A 222 0.89 6.54 18.66
N SER A 223 1.95 5.81 18.29
CA SER A 223 3.15 5.65 19.12
C SER A 223 3.90 6.97 19.33
N GLY A 224 4.10 7.74 18.26
CA GLY A 224 4.76 9.04 18.30
C GLY A 224 3.91 10.10 19.00
N GLY A 225 2.58 10.09 18.82
CA GLY A 225 1.68 10.98 19.54
C GLY A 225 1.71 10.80 21.05
N TRP A 226 1.83 9.55 21.50
CA TRP A 226 1.98 9.24 22.93
C TRP A 226 3.35 9.66 23.48
N ALA A 227 4.43 9.41 22.73
CA ALA A 227 5.79 9.75 23.13
C ALA A 227 6.08 11.27 23.10
N LEU A 228 5.71 11.94 22.00
CA LEU A 228 6.07 13.35 21.75
C LEU A 228 5.06 14.37 22.29
N ARG A 229 3.89 13.92 22.76
CA ARG A 229 2.75 14.76 23.18
C ARG A 229 2.32 15.80 22.13
N ARG A 230 2.65 15.56 20.87
CA ARG A 230 2.26 16.33 19.68
C ARG A 230 1.89 15.34 18.59
N GLU A 231 1.07 15.76 17.63
CA GLU A 231 0.75 14.91 16.48
C GLU A 231 2.04 14.63 15.71
N ALA A 232 2.49 13.38 15.74
CA ALA A 232 3.76 12.98 15.13
C ALA A 232 3.71 12.97 13.59
N MET A 233 2.51 12.85 13.03
CA MET A 233 2.30 12.67 11.60
C MET A 233 0.85 13.05 11.24
N GLY A 234 0.65 13.63 10.05
CA GLY A 234 -0.65 14.07 9.59
C GLY A 234 -1.59 12.89 9.32
N PHE A 235 -2.91 13.08 9.45
CA PHE A 235 -3.84 12.04 9.01
C PHE A 235 -3.84 11.86 7.49
N GLY A 236 -3.52 12.92 6.74
CA GLY A 236 -3.36 12.89 5.29
C GLY A 236 -2.33 11.85 4.83
N ASP A 237 -1.23 11.68 5.58
CA ASP A 237 -0.22 10.66 5.23
C ASP A 237 -0.80 9.24 5.32
N VAL A 238 -1.74 9.00 6.25
CA VAL A 238 -2.41 7.72 6.38
C VAL A 238 -3.32 7.47 5.18
N THR A 239 -4.10 8.47 4.74
CA THR A 239 -5.01 8.33 3.58
C THR A 239 -4.24 8.21 2.27
N LEU A 240 -3.14 8.94 2.12
CA LEU A 240 -2.20 8.80 1.01
C LEU A 240 -1.62 7.38 0.96
N MET A 241 -1.16 6.86 2.09
CA MET A 241 -0.61 5.52 2.16
C MET A 241 -1.67 4.44 1.86
N MET A 242 -2.91 4.61 2.37
CA MET A 242 -4.04 3.74 2.03
C MET A 242 -4.32 3.72 0.53
N MET A 243 -4.25 4.88 -0.14
CA MET A 243 -4.36 4.98 -1.60
C MET A 243 -3.21 4.25 -2.29
N ILE A 244 -1.95 4.51 -1.93
CA ILE A 244 -0.79 3.83 -2.52
C ILE A 244 -0.90 2.30 -2.34
N GLY A 245 -1.42 1.86 -1.20
CA GLY A 245 -1.67 0.45 -0.89
C GLY A 245 -2.63 -0.25 -1.84
N THR A 246 -3.62 0.43 -2.42
CA THR A 246 -4.52 -0.21 -3.40
C THR A 246 -3.85 -0.49 -4.73
N PHE A 247 -2.81 0.28 -5.10
CA PHE A 247 -2.07 0.11 -6.35
C PHE A 247 -0.89 -0.84 -6.20
N LEU A 248 -0.15 -0.77 -5.09
CA LEU A 248 1.12 -1.47 -4.93
C LEU A 248 1.02 -2.71 -4.04
N GLY A 249 -0.06 -2.87 -3.29
CA GLY A 249 -0.19 -3.91 -2.27
C GLY A 249 0.59 -3.60 -0.99
N TRP A 250 0.49 -4.49 -0.01
CA TRP A 250 1.02 -4.24 1.33
C TRP A 250 2.54 -4.44 1.44
N GLN A 251 3.11 -5.35 0.66
CA GLN A 251 4.55 -5.65 0.69
C GLN A 251 5.36 -4.44 0.26
N ALA A 252 5.00 -3.83 -0.87
CA ALA A 252 5.63 -2.61 -1.35
C ALA A 252 5.46 -1.50 -0.32
N CYS A 253 4.25 -1.25 0.19
CA CYS A 253 4.01 -0.18 1.16
C CYS A 253 4.84 -0.32 2.44
N LEU A 254 5.09 -1.55 2.90
CA LEU A 254 5.99 -1.79 4.03
C LEU A 254 7.42 -1.34 3.70
N LEU A 255 7.93 -1.66 2.51
CA LEU A 255 9.25 -1.20 2.06
C LEU A 255 9.29 0.33 1.89
N LEU A 256 8.27 0.92 1.25
CA LEU A 256 8.13 2.37 1.08
C LEU A 256 8.23 3.09 2.43
N PHE A 257 7.52 2.59 3.44
CA PHE A 257 7.51 3.18 4.77
C PHE A 257 8.91 3.22 5.40
N PHE A 258 9.73 2.19 5.21
CA PHE A 258 11.11 2.18 5.72
C PHE A 258 12.09 2.97 4.85
N ILE A 259 11.85 3.07 3.54
CA ILE A 259 12.70 3.83 2.61
C ILE A 259 12.43 5.34 2.73
N ALA A 260 11.19 5.75 3.05
CA ALA A 260 10.80 7.16 3.11
C ALA A 260 11.63 8.03 4.06
N PRO A 261 11.99 7.60 5.29
CA PRO A 261 12.92 8.36 6.12
C PRO A 261 14.28 8.61 5.49
N PHE A 262 14.81 7.67 4.70
CA PHE A 262 16.09 7.86 3.99
C PHE A 262 15.96 8.85 2.83
N ALA A 263 14.84 8.80 2.10
CA ALA A 263 14.50 9.81 1.10
C ALA A 263 14.39 11.22 1.73
N GLY A 264 13.70 11.32 2.87
CA GLY A 264 13.60 12.56 3.64
C GLY A 264 14.96 13.06 4.15
N LEU A 265 15.83 12.16 4.61
CA LEU A 265 17.19 12.51 5.03
C LEU A 265 18.02 13.07 3.87
N ALA A 266 17.99 12.44 2.71
CA ALA A 266 18.73 12.89 1.53
C ALA A 266 18.31 14.31 1.10
N VAL A 267 16.99 14.56 1.05
CA VAL A 267 16.46 15.88 0.69
C VAL A 267 16.70 16.89 1.82
N GLY A 268 16.56 16.50 3.08
CA GLY A 268 16.85 17.36 4.24
C GLY A 268 18.31 17.81 4.29
N LEU A 269 19.25 16.93 3.95
CA LEU A 269 20.67 17.29 3.80
C LEU A 269 20.89 18.29 2.67
N LEU A 270 20.22 18.12 1.53
CA LEU A 270 20.29 19.06 0.41
C LEU A 270 19.73 20.44 0.81
N GLN A 271 18.62 20.48 1.55
CA GLN A 271 18.04 21.73 2.05
C GLN A 271 18.93 22.43 3.08
N LEU A 272 19.61 21.67 3.95
CA LEU A 272 20.58 22.21 4.90
C LEU A 272 21.72 22.94 4.18
N VAL A 273 22.20 22.39 3.07
CA VAL A 273 23.20 23.05 2.21
C VAL A 273 22.63 24.31 1.55
N LEU A 274 21.37 24.29 1.15
CA LEU A 274 20.65 25.40 0.52
C LEU A 274 20.13 26.46 1.49
N ARG A 275 20.32 26.29 2.81
CA ARG A 275 19.87 27.19 3.90
C ARG A 275 18.37 27.56 3.81
N ARG A 276 17.50 26.58 3.61
CA ARG A 276 16.04 26.75 3.72
C ARG A 276 15.54 26.20 5.06
N ASP A 277 14.74 26.99 5.78
CA ASP A 277 14.20 26.69 7.12
C ASP A 277 12.72 26.25 7.08
N ASP A 278 12.29 25.66 5.97
CA ASP A 278 10.89 25.29 5.81
C ASP A 278 10.60 23.94 6.51
N GLU A 279 9.60 23.93 7.38
CA GLU A 279 9.06 22.70 7.95
C GLU A 279 8.52 21.82 6.81
N ILE A 280 9.25 20.75 6.49
CA ILE A 280 8.97 19.95 5.31
C ILE A 280 7.83 18.96 5.61
N PRO A 281 6.73 18.99 4.86
CA PRO A 281 5.67 18.01 5.01
C PRO A 281 6.20 16.62 4.62
N TYR A 282 5.66 15.58 5.28
CA TYR A 282 6.17 14.21 5.12
C TYR A 282 5.63 13.51 3.85
N GLY A 283 4.47 13.93 3.35
CA GLY A 283 3.81 13.36 2.17
C GLY A 283 4.70 13.27 0.93
N PRO A 284 5.43 14.34 0.53
CA PRO A 284 6.35 14.30 -0.60
C PRO A 284 7.44 13.23 -0.48
N PHE A 285 7.92 12.93 0.73
CA PHE A 285 8.92 11.87 0.93
C PHE A 285 8.33 10.48 0.78
N LEU A 286 7.08 10.27 1.18
CA LEU A 286 6.34 9.04 0.91
C LEU A 286 6.17 8.84 -0.60
N CYS A 287 5.74 9.88 -1.31
CA CYS A 287 5.57 9.84 -2.77
C CYS A 287 6.89 9.61 -3.50
N LEU A 288 7.99 10.21 -3.04
CA LEU A 288 9.32 10.00 -3.62
C LEU A 288 9.81 8.57 -3.40
N ALA A 289 9.65 8.04 -2.18
CA ALA A 289 9.97 6.64 -1.90
C ALA A 289 9.11 5.68 -2.73
N ALA A 290 7.82 5.98 -2.89
CA ALA A 290 6.92 5.22 -3.77
C ALA A 290 7.40 5.22 -5.21
N GLY A 291 7.75 6.39 -5.76
CA GLY A 291 8.28 6.50 -7.11
C GLY A 291 9.55 5.69 -7.32
N VAL A 292 10.51 5.79 -6.39
CA VAL A 292 11.76 5.00 -6.43
C VAL A 292 11.47 3.51 -6.39
N VAL A 293 10.60 3.04 -5.48
CA VAL A 293 10.28 1.62 -5.36
C VAL A 293 9.53 1.09 -6.58
N VAL A 294 8.64 1.87 -7.18
CA VAL A 294 7.92 1.48 -8.40
C VAL A 294 8.89 1.35 -9.58
N VAL A 295 9.80 2.31 -9.75
CA VAL A 295 10.77 2.29 -10.86
C VAL A 295 11.81 1.18 -10.67
N CYS A 296 12.33 1.02 -9.45
CA CYS A 296 13.34 0.02 -9.13
C CYS A 296 12.75 -1.30 -8.62
N TRP A 297 11.46 -1.58 -8.90
CA TRP A 297 10.73 -2.69 -8.29
C TRP A 297 11.40 -4.04 -8.51
N ALA A 298 11.90 -4.27 -9.72
CA ALA A 298 12.57 -5.51 -10.11
C ALA A 298 13.70 -5.89 -9.16
N ASP A 299 14.57 -4.94 -8.81
CA ASP A 299 15.72 -5.18 -7.93
C ASP A 299 15.33 -5.17 -6.45
N VAL A 300 14.41 -4.27 -6.08
CA VAL A 300 13.86 -4.20 -4.71
C VAL A 300 13.19 -5.52 -4.34
N TRP A 301 12.39 -6.09 -5.24
CA TRP A 301 11.67 -7.33 -4.99
C TRP A 301 12.59 -8.55 -4.93
N LYS A 302 13.63 -8.64 -5.78
CA LYS A 302 14.64 -9.70 -5.71
C LYS A 302 15.24 -9.81 -4.29
N TRP A 303 15.54 -8.66 -3.68
CA TRP A 303 16.08 -8.62 -2.32
C TRP A 303 15.00 -8.82 -1.24
N ALA A 304 13.80 -8.30 -1.44
CA ALA A 304 12.75 -8.31 -0.43
C ALA A 304 11.92 -9.60 -0.38
N ALA A 305 11.79 -10.33 -1.49
CA ALA A 305 10.97 -11.54 -1.57
C ALA A 305 11.31 -12.61 -0.51
N PRO A 306 12.59 -12.90 -0.20
CA PRO A 306 12.94 -13.82 0.89
C PRO A 306 12.42 -13.38 2.27
N LEU A 307 12.40 -12.07 2.55
CA LEU A 307 11.89 -11.52 3.81
C LEU A 307 10.39 -11.80 3.96
N PHE A 308 9.61 -11.59 2.90
CA PHE A 308 8.19 -11.89 2.89
C PHE A 308 7.88 -13.39 2.90
N GLY A 309 8.84 -14.23 2.49
CA GLY A 309 8.75 -15.69 2.63
C GLY A 309 8.62 -16.19 4.07
N LEU A 310 9.06 -15.38 5.05
CA LEU A 310 9.04 -15.69 6.49
C LEU A 310 7.62 -15.69 7.10
N GLY A 311 6.60 -15.28 6.34
CA GLY A 311 5.19 -15.38 6.76
C GLY A 311 4.87 -14.55 7.99
N TRP A 312 4.40 -15.18 9.07
CA TRP A 312 3.95 -14.51 10.31
C TRP A 312 5.06 -13.76 11.06
N LEU A 313 6.33 -14.06 10.77
CA LEU A 313 7.45 -13.33 11.37
C LEU A 313 7.45 -11.85 10.94
N VAL A 314 7.03 -11.54 9.71
CA VAL A 314 6.99 -10.15 9.20
C VAL A 314 6.10 -9.25 10.05
N PRO A 315 4.80 -9.54 10.27
CA PRO A 315 3.96 -8.70 11.13
C PRO A 315 4.43 -8.67 12.59
N ALA A 316 5.02 -9.77 13.10
CA ALA A 316 5.59 -9.79 14.45
C ALA A 316 6.77 -8.80 14.58
N VAL A 317 7.71 -8.81 13.63
CA VAL A 317 8.82 -7.87 13.57
C VAL A 317 8.30 -6.44 13.44
N MET A 318 7.26 -6.21 12.64
CA MET A 318 6.67 -4.87 12.49
C MET A 318 6.12 -4.31 13.80
N ILE A 319 5.41 -5.13 14.58
CA ILE A 319 4.90 -4.72 15.89
C ILE A 319 6.07 -4.36 16.82
N VAL A 320 7.12 -5.18 16.84
CA VAL A 320 8.32 -4.92 17.62
C VAL A 320 8.98 -3.61 17.19
N CYS A 321 9.13 -3.34 15.88
CA CYS A 321 9.70 -2.10 15.36
C CYS A 321 8.89 -0.87 15.79
N VAL A 322 7.56 -0.90 15.70
CA VAL A 322 6.70 0.23 16.13
C VAL A 322 6.82 0.47 17.64
N VAL A 323 6.84 -0.61 18.43
CA VAL A 323 6.99 -0.55 19.88
C VAL A 323 8.35 0.01 20.28
N LEU A 324 9.43 -0.44 19.62
CA LEU A 324 10.78 0.10 19.81
C LEU A 324 10.88 1.57 19.41
N LEU A 325 10.28 1.97 18.29
CA LEU A 325 10.23 3.37 17.88
C LEU A 325 9.57 4.25 18.95
N GLY A 326 8.43 3.82 19.49
CA GLY A 326 7.76 4.50 20.59
C GLY A 326 8.65 4.64 21.84
N MET A 327 9.40 3.59 22.19
CA MET A 327 10.35 3.62 23.30
C MET A 327 11.51 4.60 23.05
N VAL A 328 12.13 4.55 21.87
CA VAL A 328 13.23 5.46 21.50
C VAL A 328 12.78 6.91 21.57
N LEU A 329 11.60 7.24 21.04
CA LEU A 329 11.05 8.59 21.11
C LEU A 329 10.75 9.03 22.56
N ALA A 330 10.27 8.12 23.40
CA ALA A 330 10.02 8.42 24.81
C ALA A 330 11.33 8.65 25.59
N ILE A 331 12.37 7.84 25.34
CA ILE A 331 13.69 8.02 25.94
C ILE A 331 14.29 9.35 25.49
N TRP A 332 14.21 9.67 24.20
CA TRP A 332 14.67 10.96 23.67
C TRP A 332 13.97 12.15 24.33
N GLN A 333 12.66 12.06 24.55
CA GLN A 333 11.89 13.08 25.28
C GLN A 333 12.35 13.24 26.73
N LEU A 334 12.66 12.14 27.43
CA LEU A 334 13.21 12.19 28.79
C LEU A 334 14.58 12.86 28.81
N ILE A 335 15.48 12.49 27.88
CA ILE A 335 16.81 13.09 27.73
C ILE A 335 16.70 14.59 27.43
N LYS A 336 15.82 14.97 26.50
CA LYS A 336 15.60 16.39 26.16
C LYS A 336 15.09 17.18 27.36
N ALA A 337 14.18 16.62 28.15
CA ALA A 337 13.62 17.25 29.32
C ALA A 337 14.62 17.40 30.49
N THR A 338 15.70 16.61 30.53
CA THR A 338 16.75 16.70 31.55
C THR A 338 17.92 17.60 31.12
N LEU A 339 18.35 17.54 29.85
CA LEU A 339 19.50 18.31 29.34
C LEU A 339 19.18 19.78 29.03
N PHE A 340 17.99 20.08 28.51
CA PHE A 340 17.61 21.41 28.04
C PHE A 340 16.65 22.12 29.00
N ARG A 341 16.82 21.87 30.31
CA ARG A 341 16.02 22.48 31.37
C ARG A 341 16.57 23.83 31.82
#